data_AF-A0A957QTW8-F1
#
_entry.id   AF-A0A957QTW8-F1
#
_cell.length_a   1.000
_cell.length_b   1.000
_cell.length_c   1.000
_cell.angle_alpha   90.00
_cell.angle_beta   90.00
_cell.angle_gamma   90.00
#
_symmetry.space_group_name_H-M   'P 1'
#
loop_
_entity.id
_entity.type
_entity.pdbx_description
1 polymer ?
#
loop_
_entity_poly.entity_id
_entity_poly.type
_entity_poly.pdbx_seq_one_letter_code
_entity_poly.pdbx_strand_id
1 'polypeptide(L)'
;SGGAVRRADPYAALRGQVQAQVRRARAQVTRRLEALAGDEPAPGEAELLRSHANWLLALHHDIAPGQRTLHVDTGSEEIDIALDSRYSPVEQAQRMFKRAAKLERAAAIIPQRRAELLADLALLEQLAHDAAQADNQPELAAVTAELRTAGLMRGAARREPRGKTPSAGPIRYRTPRGVEIVAGRNARQNEQVTFRLAQPDDLWLHARGVPGAHVIVRGGGRPPDEEDVALAARLAAYRSAARGDRSVDVIVTERRWVSRAPGGRPGQVLVARERVIAVPGDAPEGLVERD
;
A
#
# COMPACT_ATOMS: atom_id res chain seq x y z
N SER A 1 -20.19 -6.01 40.58
CA SER A 1 -20.24 -7.33 39.90
C SER A 1 -20.75 -7.14 38.49
N GLY A 2 -19.97 -7.50 37.49
CA GLY A 2 -20.33 -7.34 36.08
C GLY A 2 -19.15 -7.66 35.17
N GLY A 3 -18.52 -8.83 35.38
CA GLY A 3 -17.47 -9.31 34.49
C GLY A 3 -18.09 -9.58 33.12
N ALA A 4 -17.74 -8.74 32.12
CA ALA A 4 -18.08 -8.98 30.74
C ALA A 4 -17.55 -10.37 30.36
N VAL A 5 -18.45 -11.34 30.21
CA VAL A 5 -18.14 -12.66 29.66
C VAL A 5 -17.60 -12.40 28.27
N ARG A 6 -16.27 -12.48 28.09
CA ARG A 6 -15.66 -12.52 26.76
C ARG A 6 -16.26 -13.74 26.06
N ARG A 7 -17.25 -13.53 25.20
CA ARG A 7 -17.74 -14.57 24.29
C ARG A 7 -16.50 -15.11 23.57
N ALA A 8 -16.25 -16.41 23.69
CA ALA A 8 -15.17 -17.05 22.96
C ALA A 8 -15.38 -16.76 21.47
N ASP A 9 -14.39 -16.15 20.80
CA ASP A 9 -14.43 -15.91 19.36
C ASP A 9 -14.48 -17.30 18.66
N PRO A 10 -15.64 -17.72 18.13
CA PRO A 10 -15.79 -19.05 17.54
C PRO A 10 -14.93 -19.22 16.29
N TYR A 11 -14.39 -18.12 15.75
CA TYR A 11 -13.55 -18.08 14.56
C TYR A 11 -12.07 -17.83 14.87
N ALA A 12 -11.66 -17.80 16.15
CA ALA A 12 -10.28 -17.49 16.54
C ALA A 12 -9.21 -18.35 15.84
N ALA A 13 -9.47 -19.66 15.72
CA ALA A 13 -8.54 -20.58 15.05
C ALA A 13 -8.43 -20.29 13.54
N LEU A 14 -9.57 -20.11 12.86
CA LEU A 14 -9.61 -19.78 11.44
C LEU A 14 -8.97 -18.41 11.16
N ARG A 15 -9.28 -17.42 12.00
CA ARG A 15 -8.67 -16.08 11.96
C ARG A 15 -7.15 -16.17 12.09
N GLY A 16 -6.66 -16.92 13.07
CA GLY A 16 -5.23 -17.15 13.27
C GLY A 16 -4.56 -17.77 12.05
N GLN A 17 -5.23 -18.72 11.38
CA GLN A 17 -4.74 -19.32 10.14
C GLN A 17 -4.64 -18.31 8.98
N VAL A 18 -5.70 -17.52 8.75
CA VAL A 18 -5.75 -16.48 7.71
C VAL A 18 -4.69 -15.42 7.97
N GLN A 19 -4.59 -14.91 9.20
CA GLN A 19 -3.56 -13.94 9.59
C GLN A 19 -2.13 -14.51 9.40
N ALA A 20 -1.90 -15.79 9.66
CA ALA A 20 -0.61 -16.43 9.40
C ALA A 20 -0.30 -16.54 7.90
N GLN A 21 -1.30 -16.67 7.03
CA GLN A 21 -1.10 -16.61 5.58
C GLN A 21 -0.72 -15.19 5.14
N VAL A 22 -1.44 -14.17 5.60
CA VAL A 22 -1.13 -12.75 5.31
C VAL A 22 0.28 -12.40 5.79
N ARG A 23 0.66 -12.76 7.02
CA ARG A 23 2.02 -12.50 7.56
C ARG A 23 3.12 -13.15 6.72
N ARG A 24 2.92 -14.39 6.26
CA ARG A 24 3.89 -15.08 5.39
C ARG A 24 4.04 -14.39 4.04
N ALA A 25 2.93 -13.98 3.43
CA ALA A 25 2.93 -13.24 2.17
C ALA A 25 3.65 -11.89 2.32
N ARG A 26 3.36 -11.15 3.38
CA ARG A 26 4.02 -9.88 3.71
C ARG A 26 5.51 -10.05 3.86
N ALA A 27 5.96 -11.02 4.66
CA ALA A 27 7.39 -11.30 4.82
C ALA A 27 8.08 -11.66 3.49
N GLN A 28 7.39 -12.34 2.57
CA GLN A 28 7.92 -12.65 1.25
C GLN A 28 8.04 -11.41 0.35
N VAL A 29 7.04 -10.53 0.36
CA VAL A 29 7.05 -9.28 -0.43
C VAL A 29 8.10 -8.32 0.12
N THR A 30 8.20 -8.16 1.45
CA THR A 30 9.24 -7.35 2.09
C THR A 30 10.65 -7.80 1.68
N ARG A 31 10.96 -9.10 1.74
CA ARG A 31 12.26 -9.62 1.29
C ARG A 31 12.55 -9.34 -0.19
N ARG A 32 11.51 -9.39 -1.05
CA ARG A 32 11.66 -9.06 -2.48
C ARG A 32 11.96 -7.57 -2.68
N LEU A 33 11.32 -6.71 -1.89
CA LEU A 33 11.54 -5.26 -1.94
C LEU A 33 12.96 -4.90 -1.46
N GLU A 34 13.44 -5.53 -0.38
CA GLU A 34 14.81 -5.38 0.11
C GLU A 34 15.85 -5.83 -0.92
N ALA A 35 15.64 -7.00 -1.54
CA ALA A 35 16.51 -7.48 -2.62
C ALA A 35 16.52 -6.51 -3.82
N LEU A 36 15.35 -5.99 -4.21
CA LEU A 36 15.24 -5.02 -5.31
C LEU A 36 15.95 -3.70 -5.00
N ALA A 37 15.90 -3.24 -3.76
CA ALA A 37 16.62 -2.04 -3.33
C ALA A 37 18.14 -2.23 -3.38
N GLY A 38 18.63 -3.44 -3.10
CA GLY A 38 20.06 -3.78 -3.27
C GLY A 38 20.54 -3.83 -4.72
N ASP A 39 19.62 -4.03 -5.67
CA ASP A 39 19.90 -4.06 -7.11
C ASP A 39 19.77 -2.67 -7.79
N GLU A 40 19.36 -1.64 -7.05
CA GLU A 40 19.14 -0.29 -7.58
C GLU A 40 20.46 0.39 -7.94
N PRO A 41 20.64 0.83 -9.20
CA PRO A 41 21.86 1.54 -9.59
C PRO A 41 21.93 2.88 -8.87
N ALA A 42 23.15 3.29 -8.49
CA ALA A 42 23.34 4.63 -7.96
C ALA A 42 23.05 5.69 -9.04
N PRO A 43 22.47 6.84 -8.69
CA PRO A 43 22.27 7.94 -9.64
C PRO A 43 23.58 8.30 -10.35
N GLY A 44 23.57 8.33 -11.69
CA GLY A 44 24.76 8.67 -12.47
C GLY A 44 25.76 7.53 -12.69
N GLU A 45 25.59 6.34 -12.10
CA GLU A 45 26.57 5.25 -12.22
C GLU A 45 26.70 4.76 -13.67
N ALA A 46 25.58 4.65 -14.39
CA ALA A 46 25.58 4.19 -15.77
C ALA A 46 26.23 5.21 -16.72
N GLU A 47 25.93 6.48 -16.52
CA GLU A 47 26.45 7.63 -17.24
C GLU A 47 27.97 7.73 -17.05
N LEU A 48 28.44 7.61 -15.80
CA LEU A 48 29.86 7.58 -15.47
C LEU A 48 30.58 6.42 -16.18
N LEU A 49 30.02 5.21 -16.13
CA LEU A 49 30.60 4.04 -16.80
C LEU A 49 30.68 4.22 -18.32
N ARG A 50 29.68 4.83 -18.95
CA ARG A 50 29.73 5.16 -20.38
C ARG A 50 30.77 6.21 -20.68
N SER A 51 30.83 7.29 -19.88
CA SER A 51 31.81 8.35 -20.02
C SER A 51 33.24 7.78 -19.96
N HIS A 52 33.54 6.98 -18.94
CA HIS A 52 34.84 6.33 -18.83
C HIS A 52 35.12 5.36 -19.99
N ALA A 53 34.12 4.60 -20.45
CA ALA A 53 34.29 3.70 -21.60
C ALA A 53 34.60 4.48 -22.89
N ASN A 54 33.94 5.63 -23.10
CA ASN A 54 34.22 6.51 -24.23
C ASN A 54 35.65 7.05 -24.18
N TRP A 55 36.09 7.56 -23.02
CA TRP A 55 37.45 8.05 -22.85
C TRP A 55 38.50 6.97 -23.05
N LEU A 56 38.22 5.77 -22.52
CA LEU A 56 39.11 4.63 -22.69
C LEU A 56 39.27 4.25 -24.16
N LEU A 57 38.19 4.32 -24.97
CA LEU A 57 38.30 4.12 -26.41
C LEU A 57 39.00 5.28 -27.13
N ALA A 58 38.75 6.52 -26.72
CA ALA A 58 39.34 7.70 -27.35
C ALA A 58 40.87 7.73 -27.19
N LEU A 59 41.37 7.37 -26.01
CA LEU A 59 42.77 7.50 -25.62
C LEU A 59 43.52 6.16 -25.56
N HIS A 60 42.93 5.06 -26.04
CA HIS A 60 43.54 3.72 -25.89
C HIS A 60 44.93 3.59 -26.53
N HIS A 61 45.24 4.39 -27.55
CA HIS A 61 46.54 4.39 -28.22
C HIS A 61 47.65 5.05 -27.37
N ASP A 62 47.28 5.90 -26.41
CA ASP A 62 48.21 6.65 -25.54
C ASP A 62 48.56 5.87 -24.26
N ILE A 63 47.97 4.68 -24.07
CA ILE A 63 48.17 3.85 -22.88
C ILE A 63 49.47 3.05 -23.02
N ALA A 64 50.41 3.30 -22.10
CA ALA A 64 51.68 2.59 -22.04
C ALA A 64 51.52 1.14 -21.52
N PRO A 65 52.38 0.20 -21.95
CA PRO A 65 52.40 -1.16 -21.40
C PRO A 65 52.57 -1.16 -19.88
N GLY A 66 51.67 -1.85 -19.16
CA GLY A 66 51.70 -1.94 -17.70
C GLY A 66 51.11 -0.73 -16.95
N GLN A 67 50.62 0.28 -17.66
CA GLN A 67 49.92 1.42 -17.06
C GLN A 67 48.67 0.94 -16.30
N ARG A 68 48.44 1.51 -15.12
CA ARG A 68 47.37 1.09 -14.19
C ARG A 68 46.20 2.06 -14.11
N THR A 69 46.41 3.31 -14.53
CA THR A 69 45.42 4.38 -14.50
C THR A 69 45.58 5.22 -15.76
N LEU A 70 44.47 5.52 -16.43
CA LEU A 70 44.38 6.52 -17.48
C LEU A 70 43.87 7.82 -16.85
N HIS A 71 44.67 8.87 -16.92
CA HIS A 71 44.31 10.21 -16.48
C HIS A 71 43.71 10.98 -17.65
N VAL A 72 42.54 11.57 -17.45
CA VAL A 72 41.80 12.32 -18.48
C VAL A 72 41.48 13.70 -17.95
N ASP A 73 42.06 14.72 -18.57
CA ASP A 73 41.70 16.12 -18.32
C ASP A 73 40.57 16.52 -19.28
N THR A 74 39.40 16.86 -18.74
CA THR A 74 38.24 17.31 -19.51
C THR A 74 38.19 18.84 -19.64
N GLY A 75 39.15 19.57 -19.05
CA GLY A 75 39.17 21.02 -18.92
C GLY A 75 38.31 21.55 -17.77
N SER A 76 37.29 20.80 -17.34
CA SER A 76 36.49 21.09 -16.15
C SER A 76 36.83 20.21 -14.96
N GLU A 77 37.25 18.97 -15.20
CA GLU A 77 37.53 17.95 -14.18
C GLU A 77 38.63 17.00 -14.66
N GLU A 78 39.45 16.53 -13.72
CA GLU A 78 40.40 15.43 -13.92
C GLU A 78 39.73 14.09 -13.54
N ILE A 79 39.73 13.15 -14.47
CA ILE A 79 39.09 11.85 -14.33
C ILE A 79 40.15 10.75 -14.36
N ASP A 80 40.15 9.92 -13.31
CA ASP A 80 41.02 8.76 -13.20
C ASP A 80 40.28 7.46 -13.54
N ILE A 81 40.70 6.79 -14.61
CA ILE A 81 40.13 5.54 -15.07
C ILE A 81 41.11 4.41 -14.78
N ALA A 82 40.79 3.56 -13.81
CA ALA A 82 41.60 2.38 -13.50
C ALA A 82 41.61 1.37 -14.66
N LEU A 83 42.79 0.90 -15.04
CA LEU A 83 43.01 -0.09 -16.10
C LEU A 83 43.14 -1.49 -15.50
N ASP A 84 42.40 -2.45 -16.06
CA ASP A 84 42.43 -3.84 -15.63
C ASP A 84 43.37 -4.64 -16.54
N SER A 85 44.51 -5.06 -15.99
CA SER A 85 45.57 -5.77 -16.74
C SER A 85 45.13 -7.12 -17.34
N ARG A 86 43.95 -7.62 -17.00
CA ARG A 86 43.38 -8.85 -17.57
C ARG A 86 42.73 -8.63 -18.94
N TYR A 87 42.48 -7.38 -19.33
CA TYR A 87 41.78 -7.02 -20.55
C TYR A 87 42.57 -5.97 -21.32
N SER A 88 42.43 -5.95 -22.65
CA SER A 88 42.84 -4.77 -23.43
C SER A 88 41.95 -3.57 -23.09
N PRO A 89 42.42 -2.32 -23.30
CA PRO A 89 41.59 -1.12 -23.08
C PRO A 89 40.26 -1.17 -23.83
N VAL A 90 40.27 -1.68 -25.07
CA VAL A 90 39.06 -1.83 -25.90
C VAL A 90 38.11 -2.86 -25.30
N GLU A 91 38.60 -4.02 -24.86
CA GLU A 91 37.77 -5.03 -24.19
C GLU A 91 37.21 -4.52 -22.86
N GLN A 92 38.01 -3.79 -22.08
CA GLN A 92 37.57 -3.16 -20.84
C GLN A 92 36.44 -2.16 -21.12
N ALA A 93 36.59 -1.28 -22.11
CA ALA A 93 35.55 -0.34 -22.53
C ALA A 93 34.25 -1.06 -22.96
N GLN A 94 34.36 -2.12 -23.77
CA GLN A 94 33.20 -2.93 -24.16
C GLN A 94 32.48 -3.56 -22.96
N ARG A 95 33.22 -4.03 -21.95
CA ARG A 95 32.65 -4.55 -20.69
C ARG A 95 31.95 -3.45 -19.90
N MET A 96 32.53 -2.25 -19.85
CA MET A 96 31.94 -1.08 -19.21
C MET A 96 30.63 -0.67 -19.90
N PHE A 97 30.57 -0.63 -21.23
CA PHE A 97 29.30 -0.41 -21.96
C PHE A 97 28.25 -1.47 -21.66
N LYS A 98 28.63 -2.75 -21.64
CA LYS A 98 27.71 -3.85 -21.29
C LYS A 98 27.15 -3.68 -19.88
N ARG A 99 27.99 -3.27 -18.92
CA ARG A 99 27.56 -2.98 -17.54
C ARG A 99 26.65 -1.76 -17.49
N ALA A 100 27.01 -0.65 -18.13
CA ALA A 100 26.18 0.55 -18.19
C ALA A 100 24.79 0.24 -18.77
N ALA A 101 24.71 -0.47 -19.89
CA ALA A 101 23.45 -0.90 -20.48
C ALA A 101 22.61 -1.80 -19.55
N LYS A 102 23.25 -2.59 -18.66
CA LYS A 102 22.54 -3.34 -17.62
C LYS A 102 21.97 -2.40 -16.55
N LEU A 103 22.74 -1.43 -16.08
CA LEU A 103 22.30 -0.45 -15.07
C LEU A 103 21.17 0.43 -15.61
N GLU A 104 21.23 0.89 -16.86
CA GLU A 104 20.14 1.66 -17.49
C GLU A 104 18.83 0.88 -17.55
N ARG A 105 18.90 -0.39 -17.96
CA ARG A 105 17.73 -1.27 -17.94
C ARG A 105 17.20 -1.47 -16.52
N ALA A 106 18.09 -1.59 -15.54
CA ALA A 106 17.70 -1.68 -14.14
C ALA A 106 17.02 -0.40 -13.67
N ALA A 107 17.60 0.77 -13.94
CA ALA A 107 17.04 2.09 -13.61
C ALA A 107 15.64 2.31 -14.22
N ALA A 108 15.38 1.77 -15.41
CA ALA A 108 14.07 1.84 -16.04
C ALA A 108 13.01 0.91 -15.39
N ILE A 109 13.41 -0.29 -14.97
CA ILE A 109 12.46 -1.35 -14.53
C ILE A 109 12.25 -1.36 -13.02
N ILE A 110 13.30 -1.09 -12.23
CA ILE A 110 13.28 -1.18 -10.77
C ILE A 110 12.20 -0.27 -10.15
N PRO A 111 12.02 1.01 -10.57
CA PRO A 111 10.98 1.86 -10.01
C PRO A 111 9.58 1.30 -10.18
N GLN A 112 9.27 0.72 -11.35
CA GLN A 112 7.97 0.10 -11.61
C GLN A 112 7.76 -1.12 -10.70
N ARG A 113 8.74 -2.02 -10.62
CA ARG A 113 8.66 -3.20 -9.75
C ARG A 113 8.53 -2.82 -8.27
N ARG A 114 9.21 -1.75 -7.84
CA ARG A 114 9.11 -1.21 -6.49
C ARG A 114 7.69 -0.75 -6.21
N ALA A 115 7.08 0.01 -7.13
CA ALA A 115 5.70 0.48 -7.00
C ALA A 115 4.71 -0.70 -6.87
N GLU A 116 4.88 -1.75 -7.69
CA GLU A 116 4.08 -2.97 -7.62
C GLU A 116 4.20 -3.67 -6.25
N LEU A 117 5.42 -3.86 -5.75
CA LEU A 117 5.66 -4.50 -4.44
C LEU A 117 5.13 -3.66 -3.27
N LEU A 118 5.24 -2.33 -3.35
CA LEU A 118 4.66 -1.43 -2.36
C LEU A 118 3.12 -1.50 -2.35
N ALA A 119 2.50 -1.59 -3.53
CA ALA A 119 1.06 -1.79 -3.64
C ALA A 119 0.61 -3.16 -3.08
N ASP A 120 1.43 -4.20 -3.24
CA ASP A 120 1.21 -5.50 -2.60
C ASP A 120 1.32 -5.44 -1.08
N LEU A 121 2.30 -4.72 -0.53
CA LEU A 121 2.40 -4.51 0.90
C LEU A 121 1.18 -3.77 1.45
N ALA A 122 0.74 -2.70 0.80
CA ALA A 122 -0.44 -1.95 1.21
C ALA A 122 -1.71 -2.83 1.21
N LEU A 123 -1.89 -3.70 0.21
CA LEU A 123 -2.99 -4.68 0.24
C LEU A 123 -2.85 -5.63 1.43
N LEU A 124 -1.66 -6.18 1.66
CA LEU A 124 -1.46 -7.15 2.74
C LEU A 124 -1.70 -6.53 4.12
N GLU A 125 -1.43 -5.24 4.29
CA GLU A 125 -1.80 -4.48 5.49
C GLU A 125 -3.32 -4.34 5.63
N GLN A 126 -4.03 -4.01 4.55
CA GLN A 126 -5.50 -4.00 4.54
C GLN A 126 -6.08 -5.37 4.86
N LEU A 127 -5.57 -6.45 4.25
CA LEU A 127 -6.05 -7.81 4.48
C LEU A 127 -5.76 -8.30 5.90
N ALA A 128 -4.66 -7.85 6.51
CA ALA A 128 -4.39 -8.12 7.92
C ALA A 128 -5.43 -7.46 8.82
N HIS A 129 -5.80 -6.21 8.53
CA HIS A 129 -6.84 -5.48 9.24
C HIS A 129 -8.22 -6.12 9.07
N ASP A 130 -8.62 -6.42 7.82
CA ASP A 130 -9.89 -7.08 7.51
C ASP A 130 -10.00 -8.43 8.22
N ALA A 131 -8.92 -9.22 8.24
CA ALA A 131 -8.88 -10.48 9.00
C ALA A 131 -9.00 -10.27 10.51
N ALA A 132 -8.48 -9.18 11.06
CA ALA A 132 -8.61 -8.87 12.49
C ALA A 132 -10.03 -8.42 12.86
N GLN A 133 -10.73 -7.71 11.96
CA GLN A 133 -12.09 -7.20 12.19
C GLN A 133 -13.20 -8.18 11.77
N ALA A 134 -12.90 -9.25 11.03
CA ALA A 134 -13.92 -10.14 10.50
C ALA A 134 -14.77 -10.80 11.62
N ASP A 135 -16.09 -10.68 11.58
CA ASP A 135 -16.96 -11.21 12.63
C ASP A 135 -17.54 -12.60 12.30
N ASN A 136 -17.26 -13.10 11.09
CA ASN A 136 -17.83 -14.34 10.59
C ASN A 136 -16.92 -15.06 9.56
N GLN A 137 -17.25 -16.33 9.29
CA GLN A 137 -16.52 -17.16 8.33
C GLN A 137 -16.51 -16.59 6.89
N PRO A 138 -17.61 -16.06 6.32
CA PRO A 138 -17.59 -15.43 5.00
C PRO A 138 -16.60 -14.27 4.86
N GLU A 139 -16.46 -13.41 5.88
CA GLU A 139 -15.49 -12.30 5.87
C GLU A 139 -14.05 -12.81 5.87
N LEU A 140 -13.73 -13.84 6.67
CA LEU A 140 -12.42 -14.50 6.65
C LEU A 140 -12.13 -15.21 5.31
N ALA A 141 -13.15 -15.80 4.69
CA ALA A 141 -13.04 -16.41 3.37
C ALA A 141 -12.78 -15.35 2.28
N ALA A 142 -13.37 -14.16 2.39
CA ALA A 142 -13.12 -13.05 1.46
C ALA A 142 -11.66 -12.61 1.48
N VAL A 143 -11.03 -12.50 2.66
CA VAL A 143 -9.59 -12.21 2.80
C VAL A 143 -8.75 -13.26 2.08
N THR A 144 -9.06 -14.54 2.29
CA THR A 144 -8.31 -15.65 1.67
C THR A 144 -8.49 -15.65 0.14
N ALA A 145 -9.70 -15.37 -0.35
CA ALA A 145 -9.97 -15.24 -1.77
C ALA A 145 -9.21 -14.08 -2.41
N GLU A 146 -9.07 -12.95 -1.70
CA GLU A 146 -8.31 -11.80 -2.17
C GLU A 146 -6.80 -12.06 -2.21
N LEU A 147 -6.23 -12.70 -1.18
CA LEU A 147 -4.84 -13.19 -1.20
C LEU A 147 -4.55 -14.07 -2.41
N ARG A 148 -5.46 -14.99 -2.75
CA ARG A 148 -5.34 -15.86 -3.94
C ARG A 148 -5.43 -15.08 -5.23
N THR A 149 -6.42 -14.19 -5.34
CA THR A 149 -6.66 -13.39 -6.56
C THR A 149 -5.47 -12.48 -6.85
N ALA A 150 -4.82 -11.94 -5.81
CA ALA A 150 -3.61 -11.15 -5.93
C ALA A 150 -2.34 -11.97 -6.25
N GLY A 151 -2.41 -13.31 -6.28
CA GLY A 151 -1.23 -14.16 -6.49
C GLY A 151 -0.25 -14.18 -5.31
N LEU A 152 -0.68 -13.71 -4.13
CA LEU A 152 0.17 -13.55 -2.94
C LEU A 152 0.15 -14.78 -2.02
N MET A 153 -0.52 -15.87 -2.44
CA MET A 153 -0.59 -17.12 -1.69
C MET A 153 -0.02 -18.29 -2.51
N ARG A 154 0.92 -19.05 -1.93
CA ARG A 154 1.45 -20.29 -2.54
C ARG A 154 0.50 -21.46 -2.29
N GLY A 155 0.15 -22.18 -3.35
CA GLY A 155 -0.64 -23.42 -3.31
C GLY A 155 -1.65 -23.50 -4.45
N ALA A 156 -1.90 -24.72 -4.95
CA ALA A 156 -2.82 -24.97 -6.06
C ALA A 156 -4.18 -24.28 -5.81
N ALA A 157 -4.71 -23.65 -6.85
CA ALA A 157 -6.04 -23.04 -6.85
C ALA A 157 -7.10 -24.12 -6.56
N ARG A 158 -7.32 -24.40 -5.28
CA ARG A 158 -8.47 -25.21 -4.87
C ARG A 158 -9.68 -24.33 -5.14
N ARG A 159 -10.41 -24.67 -6.21
CA ARG A 159 -11.73 -24.10 -6.50
C ARG A 159 -12.57 -24.25 -5.24
N GLU A 160 -12.83 -23.15 -4.55
CA GLU A 160 -13.87 -23.13 -3.54
C GLU A 160 -15.23 -23.31 -4.24
N PRO A 161 -16.19 -23.98 -3.59
CA PRO A 161 -17.55 -24.02 -4.10
C PRO A 161 -18.05 -22.59 -4.24
N ARG A 162 -18.58 -22.24 -5.42
CA ARG A 162 -19.29 -20.97 -5.66
C ARG A 162 -20.63 -20.98 -4.90
N GLY A 163 -20.58 -21.01 -3.58
CA GLY A 163 -21.66 -20.52 -2.74
C GLY A 163 -21.46 -19.03 -2.60
N LYS A 164 -22.23 -18.23 -3.34
CA LYS A 164 -22.38 -16.81 -2.99
C LYS A 164 -23.15 -16.76 -1.67
N THR A 165 -22.48 -16.99 -0.55
CA THR A 165 -23.05 -16.59 0.73
C THR A 165 -23.13 -15.06 0.68
N PRO A 166 -24.31 -14.45 0.85
CA PRO A 166 -24.39 -12.99 0.90
C PRO A 166 -23.47 -12.53 2.02
N SER A 167 -22.39 -11.80 1.70
CA SER A 167 -21.71 -11.06 2.76
C SER A 167 -22.76 -10.10 3.31
N ALA A 168 -22.93 -10.05 4.63
CA ALA A 168 -23.70 -8.98 5.26
C ALA A 168 -23.28 -7.63 4.64
N GLY A 169 -24.24 -6.76 4.37
CA GLY A 169 -23.98 -5.47 3.74
C GLY A 169 -23.07 -4.57 4.58
N PRO A 170 -22.75 -3.36 4.09
CA PRO A 170 -22.10 -2.35 4.92
C PRO A 170 -22.85 -2.12 6.24
N ILE A 171 -22.11 -1.83 7.31
CA ILE A 171 -22.70 -1.56 8.63
C ILE A 171 -23.39 -0.20 8.59
N ARG A 172 -24.57 -0.12 9.20
CA ARG A 172 -25.31 1.13 9.36
C ARG A 172 -25.38 1.51 10.82
N TYR A 173 -25.22 2.79 11.10
CA TYR A 173 -25.41 3.39 12.41
C TYR A 173 -26.35 4.58 12.30
N ARG A 174 -26.94 4.96 13.44
CA ARG A 174 -27.56 6.27 13.59
C ARG A 174 -26.94 7.02 14.76
N THR A 175 -26.74 8.31 14.55
CA THR A 175 -26.41 9.24 15.64
C THR A 175 -27.65 9.50 16.50
N PRO A 176 -27.50 10.06 17.72
CA PRO A 176 -28.64 10.44 18.56
C PRO A 176 -29.62 11.39 17.87
N ARG A 177 -29.13 12.19 16.91
CA ARG A 177 -29.91 13.13 16.10
C ARG A 177 -30.57 12.50 14.89
N GLY A 178 -30.38 11.20 14.68
CA GLY A 178 -30.99 10.41 13.60
C GLY A 178 -30.22 10.40 12.28
N VAL A 179 -29.04 11.02 12.21
CA VAL A 179 -28.18 11.03 11.02
C VAL A 179 -27.68 9.62 10.73
N GLU A 180 -27.79 9.18 9.48
CA GLU A 180 -27.33 7.85 9.06
C GLU A 180 -25.83 7.88 8.78
N ILE A 181 -25.11 6.93 9.38
CA ILE A 181 -23.69 6.68 9.11
C ILE A 181 -23.55 5.27 8.53
N VAL A 182 -22.81 5.13 7.42
CA VAL A 182 -22.59 3.83 6.76
C VAL A 182 -21.10 3.54 6.69
N ALA A 183 -20.67 2.37 7.15
CA ALA A 183 -19.27 1.96 7.17
C ALA A 183 -19.05 0.64 6.42
N GLY A 184 -18.02 0.60 5.57
CA GLY A 184 -17.57 -0.64 4.94
C GLY A 184 -16.77 -1.52 5.89
N ARG A 185 -16.93 -2.85 5.81
CA ARG A 185 -16.16 -3.82 6.62
C ARG A 185 -14.85 -4.29 5.97
N ASN A 186 -14.73 -4.11 4.66
CA ASN A 186 -13.61 -4.58 3.85
C ASN A 186 -13.49 -3.75 2.57
N ALA A 187 -12.43 -3.97 1.80
CA ALA A 187 -12.14 -3.25 0.55
C ALA A 187 -13.33 -3.18 -0.43
N ARG A 188 -14.08 -4.27 -0.61
CA ARG A 188 -15.24 -4.31 -1.53
C ARG A 188 -16.41 -3.50 -1.01
N GLN A 189 -16.68 -3.57 0.30
CA GLN A 189 -17.72 -2.77 0.91
C GLN A 189 -17.33 -1.30 0.99
N ASN A 190 -16.06 -0.98 1.24
CA ASN A 190 -15.51 0.38 1.17
C ASN A 190 -15.77 1.00 -0.21
N GLU A 191 -15.54 0.22 -1.27
CA GLU A 191 -15.88 0.64 -2.63
C GLU A 191 -17.40 0.83 -2.82
N GLN A 192 -18.22 -0.09 -2.31
CA GLN A 192 -19.67 0.01 -2.39
C GLN A 192 -20.20 1.26 -1.67
N VAL A 193 -19.80 1.49 -0.41
CA VAL A 193 -20.27 2.64 0.38
C VAL A 193 -19.85 3.95 -0.28
N THR A 194 -18.60 4.01 -0.78
CA THR A 194 -18.04 5.24 -1.35
C THR A 194 -18.62 5.54 -2.72
N PHE A 195 -18.66 4.56 -3.63
CA PHE A 195 -18.92 4.83 -5.04
C PHE A 195 -20.31 4.41 -5.53
N ARG A 196 -21.07 3.64 -4.75
CA ARG A 196 -22.42 3.20 -5.14
C ARG A 196 -23.52 3.71 -4.23
N LEU A 197 -23.26 3.84 -2.92
CA LEU A 197 -24.26 4.27 -1.94
C LEU A 197 -24.21 5.78 -1.68
N ALA A 198 -23.01 6.33 -1.46
CA ALA A 198 -22.83 7.74 -1.13
C ALA A 198 -23.22 8.68 -2.27
N GLN A 199 -23.85 9.79 -1.91
CA GLN A 199 -24.13 10.93 -2.78
C GLN A 199 -22.92 11.88 -2.83
N PRO A 200 -22.80 12.75 -3.84
CA PRO A 200 -21.65 13.63 -4.00
C PRO A 200 -21.38 14.59 -2.83
N ASP A 201 -22.43 15.01 -2.13
CA ASP A 201 -22.45 15.93 -0.98
C ASP A 201 -22.39 15.22 0.39
N ASP A 202 -22.46 13.89 0.43
CA ASP A 202 -22.23 13.15 1.67
C ASP A 202 -20.78 13.32 2.13
N LEU A 203 -20.56 13.32 3.44
CA LEU A 203 -19.20 13.35 3.98
C LEU A 203 -18.60 11.95 3.97
N TRP A 204 -17.37 11.85 3.49
CA TRP A 204 -16.51 10.68 3.51
C TRP A 204 -15.42 10.86 4.56
N LEU A 205 -15.21 9.83 5.38
CA LEU A 205 -14.22 9.82 6.44
C LEU A 205 -13.37 8.54 6.39
N HIS A 206 -12.09 8.68 6.74
CA HIS A 206 -11.14 7.58 6.83
C HIS A 206 -9.95 7.94 7.72
N ALA A 207 -9.41 6.96 8.46
CA ALA A 207 -8.21 7.15 9.26
C ALA A 207 -6.99 7.42 8.36
N ARG A 208 -6.23 8.47 8.64
CA ARG A 208 -5.14 8.92 7.77
C ARG A 208 -3.93 7.97 7.86
N GLY A 209 -3.43 7.55 6.71
CA GLY A 209 -2.17 6.80 6.62
C GLY A 209 -2.21 5.35 7.11
N VAL A 210 -3.38 4.84 7.52
CA VAL A 210 -3.53 3.46 7.99
C VAL A 210 -4.74 2.78 7.33
N PRO A 211 -4.71 1.45 7.14
CA PRO A 211 -5.89 0.71 6.69
C PRO A 211 -7.10 0.92 7.59
N GLY A 212 -8.30 1.03 6.99
CA GLY A 212 -9.52 1.22 7.76
C GLY A 212 -10.81 1.17 6.95
N ALA A 213 -11.93 1.35 7.66
CA ALA A 213 -13.24 1.47 7.05
C ALA A 213 -13.40 2.82 6.35
N HIS A 214 -14.04 2.82 5.17
CA HIS A 214 -14.62 4.04 4.62
C HIS A 214 -15.93 4.30 5.34
N VAL A 215 -16.07 5.49 5.92
CA VAL A 215 -17.27 5.90 6.67
C VAL A 215 -17.96 7.04 5.93
N ILE A 216 -19.26 6.90 5.71
CA ILE A 216 -20.11 7.90 5.04
C ILE A 216 -21.09 8.48 6.05
N VAL A 217 -21.13 9.80 6.20
CA VAL A 217 -22.19 10.52 6.91
C VAL A 217 -23.18 11.03 5.87
N ARG A 218 -24.42 10.55 5.95
CA ARG A 218 -25.48 10.88 4.99
C ARG A 218 -26.05 12.25 5.31
N GLY A 219 -25.90 13.20 4.39
CA GLY A 219 -26.40 14.57 4.59
C GLY A 219 -27.93 14.65 4.57
N GLY A 220 -28.61 13.79 3.81
CA GLY A 220 -30.09 13.78 3.78
C GLY A 220 -30.71 15.14 3.42
N GLY A 221 -29.97 16.02 2.72
CA GLY A 221 -30.40 17.38 2.37
C GLY A 221 -30.06 18.48 3.37
N ARG A 222 -29.43 18.19 4.52
CA ARG A 222 -28.91 19.18 5.47
C ARG A 222 -27.47 18.84 5.88
N PRO A 223 -26.55 19.80 5.96
CA PRO A 223 -25.19 19.51 6.41
C PRO A 223 -25.21 18.89 7.83
N PRO A 224 -24.48 17.79 8.06
CA PRO A 224 -24.29 17.24 9.41
C PRO A 224 -23.65 18.29 10.31
N ASP A 225 -23.96 18.26 11.61
CA ASP A 225 -23.25 19.10 12.56
C ASP A 225 -21.87 18.52 12.92
N GLU A 226 -21.08 19.29 13.66
CA GLU A 226 -19.73 18.85 14.06
C GLU A 226 -19.76 17.68 15.07
N GLU A 227 -20.86 17.46 15.81
CA GLU A 227 -20.99 16.33 16.74
C GLU A 227 -21.21 15.01 15.99
N ASP A 228 -22.09 15.01 14.98
CA ASP A 228 -22.32 13.88 14.08
C ASP A 228 -21.04 13.54 13.31
N VAL A 229 -20.28 14.54 12.86
CA VAL A 229 -18.98 14.35 12.21
C VAL A 229 -17.96 13.76 13.18
N ALA A 230 -17.89 14.25 14.42
CA ALA A 230 -16.98 13.71 15.44
C ALA A 230 -17.29 12.25 15.78
N LEU A 231 -18.57 11.87 15.89
CA LEU A 231 -18.98 10.48 16.10
C LEU A 231 -18.57 9.58 14.93
N ALA A 232 -18.79 10.04 13.69
CA ALA A 232 -18.38 9.32 12.50
C ALA A 232 -16.85 9.18 12.41
N ALA A 233 -16.10 10.21 12.82
CA ALA A 233 -14.65 10.18 12.84
C ALA A 233 -14.10 9.18 13.87
N ARG A 234 -14.69 9.15 15.08
CA ARG A 234 -14.36 8.13 16.08
C ARG A 234 -14.66 6.73 15.57
N LEU A 235 -15.77 6.54 14.83
CA LEU A 235 -16.06 5.26 14.18
C LEU A 235 -14.99 4.88 13.14
N ALA A 236 -14.55 5.83 12.31
CA ALA A 236 -13.48 5.59 11.33
C ALA A 236 -12.16 5.22 12.01
N ALA A 237 -11.78 5.92 13.08
CA ALA A 237 -10.60 5.60 13.89
C ALA A 237 -10.71 4.22 14.56
N TYR A 238 -11.84 3.93 15.21
CA TYR A 238 -12.11 2.64 15.86
C TYR A 238 -12.11 1.45 14.89
N ARG A 239 -12.57 1.66 13.65
CA ARG A 239 -12.59 0.64 12.59
C ARG A 239 -11.35 0.68 11.70
N SER A 240 -10.25 1.27 12.18
CA SER A 240 -8.95 1.31 11.49
C SER A 240 -7.88 0.49 12.22
N ALA A 241 -6.70 0.37 11.61
CA ALA A 241 -5.54 -0.24 12.25
C ALA A 241 -5.01 0.59 13.44
N ALA A 242 -5.40 1.86 13.57
CA ALA A 242 -5.08 2.74 14.71
C ALA A 242 -6.10 2.62 15.87
N ARG A 243 -6.93 1.57 15.87
CA ARG A 243 -7.89 1.30 16.95
C ARG A 243 -7.17 1.22 18.31
N GLY A 244 -7.69 1.97 19.28
CA GLY A 244 -7.15 2.04 20.64
C GLY A 244 -6.05 3.10 20.84
N ASP A 245 -5.61 3.77 19.77
CA ASP A 245 -4.68 4.88 19.90
C ASP A 245 -5.35 6.09 20.56
N ARG A 246 -4.56 6.86 21.31
CA ARG A 246 -5.05 8.03 22.06
C ARG A 246 -5.48 9.19 21.15
N SER A 247 -4.92 9.24 19.95
CA SER A 247 -5.18 10.28 18.97
C SER A 247 -4.90 9.72 17.58
N VAL A 248 -5.92 9.77 16.72
CA VAL A 248 -5.92 9.28 15.35
C VAL A 248 -6.37 10.44 14.45
N ASP A 249 -5.55 10.75 13.46
CA ASP A 249 -5.91 11.70 12.41
C ASP A 249 -6.95 11.07 11.49
N VAL A 250 -8.10 11.73 11.34
CA VAL A 250 -9.18 11.29 10.45
C VAL A 250 -9.39 12.34 9.38
N ILE A 251 -9.30 11.90 8.13
CA ILE A 251 -9.65 12.68 6.95
C ILE A 251 -11.16 12.85 6.92
N VAL A 252 -11.62 14.06 6.62
CA VAL A 252 -13.01 14.39 6.33
C VAL A 252 -13.05 15.19 5.03
N THR A 253 -13.84 14.74 4.06
CA THR A 253 -14.12 15.48 2.82
C THR A 253 -15.51 15.15 2.31
N GLU A 254 -16.03 15.89 1.34
CA GLU A 254 -17.20 15.45 0.59
C GLU A 254 -16.83 14.30 -0.35
N ARG A 255 -17.74 13.35 -0.52
CA ARG A 255 -17.56 12.22 -1.44
C ARG A 255 -17.10 12.72 -2.83
N ARG A 256 -17.64 13.82 -3.37
CA ARG A 256 -17.27 14.29 -4.71
C ARG A 256 -15.75 14.51 -4.91
N TRP A 257 -15.00 14.72 -3.83
CA TRP A 257 -13.54 14.87 -3.84
C TRP A 257 -12.78 13.57 -3.63
N VAL A 258 -13.48 12.45 -3.54
CA VAL A 258 -12.93 11.09 -3.47
C VAL A 258 -13.08 10.43 -4.83
N SER A 259 -11.96 10.02 -5.39
CA SER A 259 -11.88 9.32 -6.67
C SER A 259 -11.15 7.99 -6.53
N ARG A 260 -11.34 7.09 -7.48
CA ARG A 260 -10.65 5.81 -7.50
C ARG A 260 -9.19 6.04 -7.85
N ALA A 261 -8.27 5.38 -7.14
CA ALA A 261 -6.87 5.38 -7.54
C ALA A 261 -6.74 4.69 -8.91
N PRO A 262 -6.18 5.35 -9.96
CA PRO A 262 -5.97 4.73 -11.26
C PRO A 262 -5.09 3.48 -11.14
N GLY A 263 -5.56 2.34 -11.66
CA GLY A 263 -4.87 1.05 -11.50
C GLY A 263 -4.86 0.49 -10.07
N GLY A 264 -5.52 1.18 -9.12
CA GLY A 264 -5.63 0.76 -7.73
C GLY A 264 -6.63 -0.37 -7.52
N ARG A 265 -6.47 -1.06 -6.39
CA ARG A 265 -7.39 -2.13 -5.96
C ARG A 265 -8.70 -1.54 -5.43
N PRO A 266 -9.80 -2.33 -5.38
CA PRO A 266 -11.01 -1.96 -4.66
C PRO A 266 -10.72 -1.33 -3.30
N GLY A 267 -11.39 -0.22 -2.98
CA GLY A 267 -11.16 0.53 -1.75
C GLY A 267 -9.99 1.52 -1.77
N GLN A 268 -9.04 1.44 -2.70
CA GLN A 268 -7.99 2.47 -2.82
C GLN A 268 -8.51 3.73 -3.50
N VAL A 269 -8.28 4.87 -2.85
CA VAL A 269 -8.83 6.16 -3.27
C VAL A 269 -7.79 7.26 -3.27
N LEU A 270 -8.01 8.24 -4.14
CA LEU A 270 -7.37 9.55 -4.10
C LEU A 270 -8.35 10.53 -3.49
N VAL A 271 -7.87 11.32 -2.53
CA VAL A 271 -8.67 12.30 -1.80
C VAL A 271 -8.16 13.70 -2.12
N ALA A 272 -9.09 14.61 -2.41
CA ALA A 272 -8.83 16.02 -2.57
C ALA A 272 -9.65 16.85 -1.57
N ARG A 273 -9.25 18.10 -1.34
CA ARG A 273 -9.95 19.08 -0.49
C ARG A 273 -10.39 18.49 0.86
N GLU A 274 -9.43 17.91 1.55
CA GLU A 274 -9.65 17.32 2.87
C GLU A 274 -9.42 18.33 4.01
N ARG A 275 -10.15 18.13 5.11
CA ARG A 275 -9.74 18.58 6.44
C ARG A 275 -9.39 17.36 7.29
N VAL A 276 -8.52 17.55 8.28
CA VAL A 276 -8.13 16.50 9.22
C VAL A 276 -8.59 16.88 10.61
N ILE A 277 -9.20 15.92 11.31
CA ILE A 277 -9.57 16.05 12.72
C ILE A 277 -8.94 14.93 13.53
N ALA A 278 -8.44 15.25 14.72
CA ALA A 278 -7.84 14.29 15.63
C ALA A 278 -8.87 13.78 16.63
N VAL A 279 -9.04 12.46 16.71
CA VAL A 279 -10.02 11.81 17.61
C VAL A 279 -9.40 10.58 18.29
N PRO A 280 -9.88 10.16 19.47
CA PRO A 280 -9.44 8.89 20.05
C PRO A 280 -9.96 7.69 19.23
N GLY A 281 -9.17 6.61 19.17
CA GLY A 281 -9.49 5.37 18.46
C GLY A 281 -10.29 4.35 19.29
N ASP A 282 -10.91 4.77 20.38
CA ASP A 282 -11.76 3.93 21.23
C ASP A 282 -13.18 3.80 20.65
N ALA A 283 -13.98 2.88 21.20
CA ALA A 283 -15.31 2.62 20.68
C ALA A 283 -16.19 3.89 20.80
N PRO A 284 -16.85 4.34 19.72
CA PRO A 284 -17.71 5.51 19.77
C PRO A 284 -18.93 5.24 20.65
N GLU A 285 -19.10 6.04 21.70
CA GLU A 285 -20.30 6.05 22.53
C GLU A 285 -21.43 6.80 21.79
N GLY A 286 -22.69 6.37 21.97
CA GLY A 286 -23.86 7.04 21.40
C GLY A 286 -24.23 6.65 19.96
N LEU A 287 -23.45 5.81 19.29
CA LEU A 287 -23.85 5.21 18.00
C LEU A 287 -24.66 3.94 18.22
N VAL A 288 -25.82 3.86 17.57
CA VAL A 288 -26.66 2.65 17.57
C VAL A 288 -26.48 1.93 16.24
N GLU A 289 -25.85 0.76 16.28
CA GLU A 289 -25.74 -0.14 15.12
C GLU A 289 -27.14 -0.63 14.71
N ARG A 290 -27.38 -0.70 13.40
CA ARG A 290 -28.62 -1.22 12.81
C ARG A 290 -28.31 -2.42 11.93
N ASP A 291 -29.11 -3.47 12.12
CA ASP A 291 -29.12 -4.67 11.28
C ASP A 291 -29.56 -4.38 9.83
#